data_AF-A0A9P3C5T1-F1
#
_entry.id   AF-A0A9P3C5T1-F1
#
_cell.length_a   1.000
_cell.length_b   1.000
_cell.length_c   1.000
_cell.angle_alpha   90.00
_cell.angle_beta   90.00
_cell.angle_gamma   90.00
#
_symmetry.space_group_name_H-M   'P 1'
#
loop_
_entity.id
_entity.type
_entity.pdbx_description
1 polymer ?
#
loop_
_entity_poly.entity_id
_entity_poly.type
_entity_poly.pdbx_seq_one_letter_code
_entity_poly.pdbx_strand_id
1 'polypeptide(L)'
;MKCPKNVKIDSTLPMYGFIKEFHAHVLVATGKQDWIPKVEQEDGSLMKAFKSDAKSKFGRIMVSASNLTLPGGEAPDNCSKTTILVLPSFTFVDDVSYSDVQHVVETFIDVPPENPTESLSSPRLNSRPCPHDYVVLLCSHKRRDARCGITALLIKKEMGRHLRRHDLY
;
A
#
# COMPACT_ATOMS: atom_id res chain seq x y z
N MET A 1 3.09 22.15 -16.52
CA MET A 1 1.68 21.69 -16.43
C MET A 1 0.88 22.73 -15.66
N LYS A 2 -0.40 23.00 -15.97
CA LYS A 2 -1.21 23.98 -15.21
C LYS A 2 -2.10 23.27 -14.20
N CYS A 3 -2.00 23.65 -12.93
CA CYS A 3 -2.93 23.23 -11.89
C CYS A 3 -4.34 23.76 -12.21
N PRO A 4 -5.42 23.00 -12.03
CA PRO A 4 -6.77 23.51 -12.26
C PRO A 4 -7.05 24.71 -11.35
N LYS A 5 -7.67 25.77 -11.89
CA LYS A 5 -7.87 27.06 -11.18
C LYS A 5 -8.64 26.94 -9.85
N ASN A 6 -9.43 25.87 -9.69
CA ASN A 6 -10.27 25.65 -8.51
C ASN A 6 -9.60 24.77 -7.43
N VAL A 7 -8.37 24.31 -7.66
CA VAL A 7 -7.62 23.54 -6.66
C VAL A 7 -7.00 24.51 -5.65
N LYS A 8 -7.56 24.55 -4.45
CA LYS A 8 -6.95 25.25 -3.31
C LYS A 8 -5.77 24.42 -2.81
N ILE A 9 -4.57 24.97 -2.91
CA ILE A 9 -3.35 24.37 -2.35
C ILE A 9 -3.16 24.93 -0.95
N ASP A 10 -3.10 24.05 0.05
CA ASP A 10 -2.70 24.46 1.38
C ASP A 10 -1.16 24.56 1.43
N SER A 11 -0.67 25.71 1.87
CA SER A 11 0.77 26.00 2.01
C SER A 11 1.15 26.35 3.45
N THR A 12 0.19 26.27 4.37
CA THR A 12 0.35 26.69 5.76
C THR A 12 0.57 25.51 6.70
N LEU A 13 -0.05 24.37 6.43
CA LEU A 13 0.16 23.15 7.22
C LEU A 13 1.52 22.52 6.90
N PRO A 14 2.36 22.21 7.92
CA PRO A 14 3.57 21.44 7.69
C PRO A 14 3.22 20.04 7.16
N MET A 15 4.00 19.51 6.21
CA MET A 15 3.74 18.16 5.70
C MET A 15 4.16 17.07 6.68
N TYR A 16 5.11 17.36 7.57
CA TYR A 16 5.69 16.40 8.50
C TYR A 16 4.86 16.25 9.78
N GLY A 17 4.73 15.03 10.30
CA GLY A 17 4.16 14.75 11.63
C GLY A 17 2.64 14.59 11.71
N PHE A 18 1.91 14.59 10.59
CA PHE A 18 0.44 14.46 10.58
C PHE A 18 -0.10 13.03 10.47
N ILE A 19 0.77 12.05 10.26
CA ILE A 19 0.38 10.64 10.19
C ILE A 19 0.57 10.05 11.60
N LYS A 20 -0.51 9.46 12.13
CA LYS A 20 -0.44 8.71 13.40
C LYS A 20 0.53 7.56 13.25
N GLU A 21 1.34 7.32 14.28
CA GLU A 21 2.25 6.20 14.34
C GLU A 21 1.53 4.86 14.06
N PHE A 22 2.20 4.01 13.30
CA PHE A 22 1.79 2.65 12.99
C PHE A 22 3.04 1.77 12.96
N HIS A 23 2.88 0.52 13.37
CA HIS A 23 3.97 -0.46 13.42
C HIS A 23 4.33 -0.96 12.02
N ALA A 24 3.32 -1.22 11.19
CA ALA A 24 3.50 -1.70 9.83
C ALA A 24 2.48 -1.09 8.86
N HIS A 25 2.88 -0.99 7.60
CA HIS A 25 2.02 -0.53 6.50
C HIS A 25 1.91 -1.62 5.44
N VAL A 26 0.68 -2.09 5.21
CA VAL A 26 0.35 -3.07 4.18
C VAL A 26 -0.25 -2.37 2.98
N LEU A 27 0.39 -2.53 1.82
CA LEU A 27 -0.09 -2.05 0.54
C LEU A 27 -0.68 -3.22 -0.26
N VAL A 28 -1.98 -3.15 -0.55
CA VAL A 28 -2.67 -4.20 -1.31
C VAL A 28 -2.57 -3.88 -2.81
N ALA A 29 -2.07 -4.83 -3.60
CA ALA A 29 -1.90 -4.68 -5.05
C ALA A 29 -3.24 -4.88 -5.78
N THR A 30 -4.05 -3.83 -5.82
CA THR A 30 -5.38 -3.91 -6.44
C THR A 30 -5.35 -3.69 -7.95
N GLY A 31 -4.26 -3.16 -8.52
CA GLY A 31 -4.16 -2.73 -9.92
C GLY A 31 -5.08 -1.56 -10.34
N LYS A 32 -6.05 -1.19 -9.49
CA LYS A 32 -7.00 -0.10 -9.72
C LYS A 32 -6.36 1.26 -9.45
N GLN A 33 -6.98 2.31 -9.96
CA GLN A 33 -6.62 3.72 -9.67
C GLN A 33 -7.74 4.47 -8.94
N ASP A 34 -8.96 3.95 -9.02
CA ASP A 34 -10.14 4.49 -8.35
C ASP A 34 -10.71 3.44 -7.38
N TRP A 35 -10.96 3.86 -6.15
CA TRP A 35 -11.53 3.03 -5.09
C TRP A 35 -12.60 3.78 -4.34
N ILE A 36 -13.46 3.03 -3.65
CA ILE A 36 -14.41 3.63 -2.71
C ILE A 36 -13.68 4.44 -1.61
N PRO A 37 -14.32 5.47 -1.02
CA PRO A 37 -13.69 6.35 -0.04
C PRO A 37 -13.08 5.62 1.15
N LYS A 38 -13.71 4.52 1.59
CA LYS A 38 -13.23 3.62 2.64
C LYS A 38 -13.08 2.22 2.07
N VAL A 39 -11.92 1.94 1.50
CA VAL A 39 -11.58 0.63 0.94
C VAL A 39 -11.74 -0.53 1.91
N GLU A 40 -11.61 -0.29 3.21
CA GLU A 40 -11.85 -1.30 4.25
C GLU A 40 -13.33 -1.68 4.39
N GLN A 41 -14.26 -0.96 3.75
CA GLN A 41 -15.70 -1.25 3.74
C GLN A 41 -16.14 -1.95 2.45
N GLU A 42 -15.22 -2.23 1.52
CA GLU A 42 -15.54 -3.00 0.32
C GLU A 42 -15.76 -4.46 0.73
N ASP A 43 -17.00 -4.94 0.60
CA ASP A 43 -17.37 -6.30 0.98
C ASP A 43 -16.62 -7.32 0.13
N GLY A 44 -16.07 -8.33 0.79
CA GLY A 44 -15.22 -9.32 0.12
C GLY A 44 -13.87 -8.76 -0.32
N SER A 45 -13.37 -7.66 0.26
CA SER A 45 -12.01 -7.17 -0.01
C SER A 45 -11.00 -7.64 1.04
N LEU A 46 -9.74 -7.78 0.60
CA LEU A 46 -8.64 -8.18 1.50
C LEU A 46 -8.45 -7.13 2.59
N MET A 47 -8.74 -5.88 2.26
CA MET A 47 -8.65 -4.72 3.13
C MET A 47 -9.66 -4.79 4.29
N LYS A 48 -10.87 -5.30 4.04
CA LYS A 48 -11.86 -5.56 5.09
C LYS A 48 -11.38 -6.66 6.04
N ALA A 49 -10.77 -7.72 5.52
CA ALA A 49 -10.20 -8.80 6.32
C ALA A 49 -9.05 -8.28 7.21
N PHE A 50 -8.12 -7.50 6.66
CA PHE A 50 -7.07 -6.86 7.47
C PHE A 50 -7.63 -5.95 8.57
N LYS A 51 -8.71 -5.21 8.32
CA LYS A 51 -9.31 -4.38 9.38
C LYS A 51 -9.89 -5.19 10.53
N SER A 52 -10.53 -6.31 10.24
CA SER A 52 -11.20 -7.14 11.24
C SER A 52 -10.20 -8.01 12.01
N ASP A 53 -9.26 -8.62 11.29
CA ASP A 53 -8.46 -9.73 11.80
C ASP A 53 -6.99 -9.37 12.03
N ALA A 54 -6.47 -8.30 11.41
CA ALA A 54 -5.07 -7.92 11.58
C ALA A 54 -4.86 -7.13 12.88
N LYS A 55 -4.56 -7.86 13.95
CA LYS A 55 -4.13 -7.30 15.24
C LYS A 55 -2.67 -7.66 15.48
N SER A 56 -1.79 -6.67 15.33
CA SER A 56 -0.37 -6.81 15.68
C SER A 56 -0.18 -6.64 17.18
N LYS A 57 0.81 -7.35 17.73
CA LYS A 57 1.25 -7.23 19.12
C LYS A 57 2.03 -5.94 19.40
N PHE A 58 2.63 -5.35 18.36
CA PHE A 58 3.54 -4.21 18.47
C PHE A 58 2.88 -2.87 18.13
N GLY A 59 1.67 -2.86 17.58
CA GLY A 59 0.90 -1.64 17.42
C GLY A 59 -0.09 -1.67 16.26
N ARG A 60 -0.42 -0.47 15.78
CA ARG A 60 -1.41 -0.29 14.71
C ARG A 60 -0.84 -0.73 13.37
N ILE A 61 -1.61 -1.47 12.58
CA ILE A 61 -1.33 -1.74 11.16
C ILE A 61 -2.09 -0.73 10.31
N MET A 62 -1.40 -0.06 9.40
CA MET A 62 -2.01 0.78 8.38
C MET A 62 -2.21 -0.04 7.10
N VAL A 63 -3.40 0.02 6.50
CA VAL A 63 -3.71 -0.70 5.26
C VAL A 63 -4.04 0.32 4.19
N SER A 64 -3.48 0.16 2.99
CA SER A 64 -3.77 1.05 1.87
C SER A 64 -3.89 0.29 0.55
N ALA A 65 -4.81 0.75 -0.28
CA ALA A 65 -4.97 0.22 -1.62
C ALA A 65 -3.91 0.87 -2.50
N SER A 66 -3.32 0.09 -3.38
CA SER A 66 -2.28 0.56 -4.29
C SER A 66 -2.59 0.15 -5.72
N ASN A 67 -2.07 0.93 -6.65
CA ASN A 67 -2.06 0.64 -8.08
C ASN A 67 -0.93 -0.33 -8.47
N LEU A 68 -0.33 -1.03 -7.50
CA LEU A 68 0.62 -2.11 -7.78
C LEU A 68 -0.11 -3.18 -8.59
N THR A 69 0.55 -3.65 -9.64
CA THR A 69 0.06 -4.71 -10.52
C THR A 69 0.48 -6.07 -10.00
N LEU A 70 -0.42 -7.04 -10.07
CA LEU A 70 -0.13 -8.43 -9.75
C LEU A 70 0.89 -9.03 -10.73
N PRO A 71 1.77 -9.94 -10.30
CA PRO A 71 2.56 -10.75 -11.21
C PRO A 71 1.60 -11.62 -12.04
N GLY A 72 1.47 -11.32 -13.34
CA GLY A 72 0.60 -12.07 -14.26
C GLY A 72 -0.28 -11.23 -15.18
N GLY A 73 -0.50 -9.93 -14.86
CA GLY A 73 -1.32 -9.03 -15.69
C GLY A 73 -2.82 -9.29 -15.56
N GLU A 74 -3.56 -8.24 -15.16
CA GLU A 74 -4.99 -8.20 -14.86
C GLU A 74 -5.50 -9.27 -13.88
N ALA A 75 -6.03 -8.79 -12.74
CA ALA A 75 -6.74 -9.67 -11.81
C ALA A 75 -7.93 -10.28 -12.58
N PRO A 76 -8.06 -11.62 -12.67
CA PRO A 76 -9.32 -12.22 -13.10
C PRO A 76 -10.41 -11.68 -12.17
N ASP A 77 -11.55 -11.27 -12.73
CA ASP A 77 -12.69 -10.67 -12.00
C ASP A 77 -13.25 -11.53 -10.83
N ASN A 78 -12.65 -12.70 -10.55
CA ASN A 78 -13.02 -13.63 -9.49
C ASN A 78 -11.83 -14.21 -8.70
N CYS A 79 -10.62 -13.66 -8.81
CA CYS A 79 -9.48 -14.18 -8.03
C CYS A 79 -9.49 -13.58 -6.62
N SER A 80 -9.82 -14.40 -5.62
CA SER A 80 -9.80 -14.06 -4.18
C SER A 80 -8.41 -13.88 -3.59
N LYS A 81 -7.36 -13.93 -4.42
CA LYS A 81 -5.96 -13.87 -4.04
C LYS A 81 -5.32 -12.62 -4.60
N THR A 82 -4.45 -11.99 -3.83
CA THR A 82 -3.80 -10.74 -4.20
C THR A 82 -2.41 -10.66 -3.59
N THR A 83 -1.50 -9.96 -4.26
CA THR A 83 -0.18 -9.63 -3.72
C THR A 83 -0.28 -8.43 -2.78
N ILE A 84 0.45 -8.48 -1.67
CA ILE A 84 0.63 -7.35 -0.77
C ILE A 84 2.11 -6.98 -0.69
N LEU A 85 2.39 -5.72 -0.37
CA LEU A 85 3.71 -5.24 0.02
C LEU A 85 3.66 -4.82 1.50
N VAL A 86 4.53 -5.41 2.30
CA VAL A 86 4.67 -5.14 3.74
C VAL A 86 5.83 -4.19 3.97
N LEU A 87 5.57 -3.09 4.69
CA LEU A 87 6.56 -2.11 5.14
C LEU A 87 6.60 -2.12 6.68
N PRO A 88 7.77 -1.93 7.31
CA PRO A 88 9.04 -1.47 6.72
C PRO A 88 9.95 -2.58 6.19
N SER A 89 9.52 -3.85 6.16
CA SER A 89 10.34 -4.97 5.70
C SER A 89 10.60 -4.99 4.20
N PHE A 90 9.87 -4.18 3.41
CA PHE A 90 9.95 -4.16 1.95
C PHE A 90 9.78 -5.57 1.35
N THR A 91 8.81 -6.32 1.86
CA THR A 91 8.56 -7.71 1.43
C THR A 91 7.24 -7.81 0.68
N PHE A 92 7.28 -8.34 -0.54
CA PHE A 92 6.09 -8.79 -1.24
C PHE A 92 5.65 -10.15 -0.74
N VAL A 93 4.36 -10.32 -0.52
CA VAL A 93 3.73 -11.61 -0.24
C VAL A 93 2.68 -11.83 -1.31
N ASP A 94 2.85 -12.88 -2.11
CA ASP A 94 1.99 -13.21 -3.24
C ASP A 94 0.88 -14.18 -2.79
N ASP A 95 -0.19 -14.27 -3.59
CA ASP A 95 -1.30 -15.21 -3.41
C ASP A 95 -2.07 -15.13 -2.08
N VAL A 96 -2.10 -13.97 -1.43
CA VAL A 96 -2.76 -13.76 -0.13
C VAL A 96 -4.28 -13.72 -0.30
N SER A 97 -4.98 -14.56 0.47
CA SER A 97 -6.44 -14.56 0.59
C SER A 97 -6.93 -14.01 1.93
N TYR A 98 -8.25 -13.86 2.08
CA TYR A 98 -8.87 -13.36 3.32
C TYR A 98 -8.53 -14.20 4.55
N SER A 99 -8.41 -15.53 4.41
CA SER A 99 -8.11 -16.44 5.51
C SER A 99 -6.65 -16.35 5.97
N ASP A 100 -5.77 -15.76 5.16
CA ASP A 100 -4.33 -15.74 5.43
C ASP A 100 -3.90 -14.52 6.24
N VAL A 101 -4.80 -13.56 6.49
CA VAL A 101 -4.48 -12.29 7.15
C VAL A 101 -3.79 -12.48 8.51
N GLN A 102 -4.29 -13.38 9.36
CA GLN A 102 -3.68 -13.63 10.67
C GLN A 102 -2.26 -14.20 10.52
N HIS A 103 -2.10 -15.18 9.62
CA HIS A 103 -0.81 -15.78 9.33
C HIS A 103 0.17 -14.74 8.76
N VAL A 104 -0.30 -13.80 7.94
CA VAL A 104 0.52 -12.70 7.41
C VAL A 104 1.04 -11.83 8.55
N VAL A 105 0.19 -11.46 9.50
CA VAL A 105 0.59 -10.63 10.64
C VAL A 105 1.64 -11.33 11.49
N GLU A 106 1.43 -12.59 11.83
CA GLU A 106 2.35 -13.34 12.69
C GLU A 106 3.70 -13.62 12.03
N THR A 107 3.69 -13.87 10.71
CA THR A 107 4.88 -14.35 9.98
C THR A 107 5.68 -13.23 9.33
N PHE A 108 5.05 -12.13 8.92
CA PHE A 108 5.71 -11.06 8.13
C PHE A 108 5.69 -9.69 8.79
N ILE A 109 4.82 -9.46 9.78
CA ILE A 109 4.71 -8.17 10.47
C ILE A 109 5.33 -8.26 11.86
N ASP A 110 4.88 -9.21 12.68
CA ASP A 110 5.31 -9.37 14.07
C ASP A 110 6.58 -10.25 14.20
N VAL A 111 7.49 -10.16 13.23
CA VAL A 111 8.71 -10.98 13.20
C VAL A 111 9.64 -10.56 14.34
N PRO A 112 10.08 -11.50 15.20
CA PRO A 112 11.05 -11.20 16.25
C PRO A 112 12.38 -10.73 15.65
N PRO A 113 13.03 -9.69 16.23
CA PRO A 113 14.27 -9.13 15.71
C PRO A 113 15.47 -10.09 15.70
N GLU A 114 15.34 -11.26 16.33
CA GLU A 114 16.43 -12.22 16.51
C GLU A 114 16.64 -13.17 15.32
N ASN A 115 15.73 -13.22 14.33
CA ASN A 115 15.88 -14.06 13.13
C ASN A 115 15.43 -13.33 11.85
N PRO A 116 16.24 -12.43 11.29
CA PRO A 116 15.80 -11.57 10.18
C PRO A 116 15.71 -12.27 8.80
N THR A 117 16.37 -13.43 8.61
CA THR A 117 16.75 -13.87 7.25
C THR A 117 16.44 -15.33 6.87
N GLU A 118 16.05 -16.22 7.79
CA GLU A 118 15.93 -17.65 7.46
C GLU A 118 14.50 -18.21 7.41
N SER A 119 13.47 -17.46 7.82
CA SER A 119 12.11 -18.01 8.02
C SER A 119 11.00 -17.34 7.21
N LEU A 120 11.30 -16.72 6.07
CA LEU A 120 10.27 -16.10 5.20
C LEU A 120 9.66 -17.08 4.18
N SER A 121 10.22 -18.30 4.07
CA SER A 121 9.60 -19.40 3.32
C SER A 121 8.53 -20.08 4.18
N SER A 122 7.38 -19.42 4.33
CA SER A 122 6.21 -20.15 4.80
C SER A 122 5.76 -21.09 3.66
N PRO A 123 5.52 -22.39 3.89
CA PRO A 123 5.04 -23.28 2.83
C PRO A 123 3.64 -22.90 2.32
N ARG A 124 2.96 -21.96 3.01
CA ARG A 124 1.61 -21.48 2.68
C ARG A 124 1.61 -20.28 1.74
N LEU A 125 2.55 -19.35 1.89
CA LEU A 125 2.61 -18.10 1.13
C LEU A 125 4.02 -17.86 0.60
N ASN A 126 4.09 -17.53 -0.69
CA ASN A 126 5.33 -17.15 -1.34
C ASN A 126 5.65 -15.69 -1.01
N SER A 127 6.87 -15.44 -0.56
CA SER A 127 7.37 -14.09 -0.30
C SER A 127 8.61 -13.80 -1.11
N ARG A 128 8.81 -12.53 -1.47
CA ARG A 128 9.98 -12.06 -2.22
C ARG A 128 10.33 -10.63 -1.80
N PRO A 129 11.61 -10.25 -1.82
CA PRO A 129 12.01 -8.89 -1.50
C PRO A 129 11.49 -7.90 -2.56
N CYS A 130 11.22 -6.67 -2.13
CA CYS A 130 10.89 -5.56 -3.02
C CYS A 130 12.16 -5.10 -3.74
N PRO A 131 12.15 -5.00 -5.09
CA PRO A 131 13.33 -4.53 -5.84
C PRO A 131 13.50 -3.00 -5.77
N HIS A 132 12.57 -2.28 -5.14
CA HIS A 132 12.61 -0.83 -5.04
C HIS A 132 13.13 -0.42 -3.66
N ASP A 133 14.12 0.47 -3.66
CA ASP A 133 14.66 1.08 -2.44
C ASP A 133 13.69 2.07 -1.79
N TYR A 134 12.78 2.65 -2.60
CA TYR A 134 11.86 3.69 -2.18
C TYR A 134 10.44 3.46 -2.70
N VAL A 135 9.45 3.67 -1.83
CA VAL A 135 8.03 3.63 -2.16
C VAL A 135 7.41 4.98 -1.83
N VAL A 136 6.92 5.70 -2.85
CA VAL A 136 6.29 7.01 -2.67
C VAL A 136 4.78 6.88 -2.85
N LEU A 137 4.04 7.11 -1.77
CA LEU A 137 2.58 7.13 -1.78
C LEU A 137 2.08 8.56 -1.96
N LEU A 138 1.40 8.82 -3.07
CA LEU A 138 0.86 10.14 -3.38
C LEU A 138 -0.61 10.22 -2.99
N CYS A 139 -0.91 11.07 -2.02
CA CYS A 139 -2.27 11.46 -1.67
C CYS A 139 -2.38 12.99 -1.72
N SER A 140 -3.39 13.51 -2.41
CA SER A 140 -3.53 14.97 -2.62
C SER A 140 -4.48 15.65 -1.63
N HIS A 141 -5.07 14.92 -0.69
CA HIS A 141 -6.02 15.47 0.28
C HIS A 141 -6.18 14.62 1.56
N LYS A 142 -6.88 15.17 2.55
CA LYS A 142 -7.12 14.53 3.85
C LYS A 142 -8.18 13.42 3.83
N ARG A 143 -9.09 13.43 2.85
CA ARG A 143 -10.18 12.45 2.69
C ARG A 143 -10.35 12.07 1.24
N ARG A 144 -10.41 10.77 0.95
CA ARG A 144 -10.61 10.23 -0.39
C ARG A 144 -11.90 10.78 -1.03
N ASP A 145 -11.72 11.52 -2.11
CA ASP A 145 -12.72 12.13 -2.99
C ASP A 145 -12.19 12.12 -4.44
N ALA A 146 -13.04 12.47 -5.42
CA ALA A 146 -12.68 12.43 -6.84
C ALA A 146 -11.45 13.28 -7.22
N ARG A 147 -11.10 14.30 -6.41
CA ARG A 147 -9.93 15.15 -6.64
C ARG A 147 -8.62 14.43 -6.38
N CYS A 148 -8.64 13.31 -5.64
CA CYS A 148 -7.45 12.52 -5.39
C CYS A 148 -6.90 11.89 -6.66
N GLY A 149 -7.76 11.21 -7.43
CA GLY A 149 -7.37 10.59 -8.69
C GLY A 149 -6.87 11.64 -9.68
N ILE A 150 -7.54 12.78 -9.77
CA ILE A 150 -7.17 13.85 -10.70
C ILE A 150 -5.83 14.50 -10.31
N THR A 151 -5.67 14.93 -9.06
CA THR A 151 -4.49 15.70 -8.64
C THR A 151 -3.27 14.81 -8.43
N ALA A 152 -3.44 13.59 -7.92
CA ALA A 152 -2.33 12.66 -7.73
C ALA A 152 -1.67 12.28 -9.07
N LEU A 153 -2.43 12.13 -10.15
CA LEU A 153 -1.87 11.89 -11.48
C LEU A 153 -1.04 13.08 -11.99
N LEU A 154 -1.49 14.30 -11.71
CA LEU A 154 -0.74 15.50 -12.02
C LEU A 154 0.60 15.54 -11.24
N ILE A 155 0.55 15.26 -9.94
CA ILE A 155 1.75 15.20 -9.10
C ILE A 155 2.68 14.07 -9.59
N LYS A 156 2.17 12.87 -9.87
CA LYS A 156 2.95 11.74 -10.39
C LYS A 156 3.67 12.09 -11.69
N LYS A 157 2.98 12.71 -12.64
CA LYS A 157 3.57 13.10 -13.93
C LYS A 157 4.68 14.12 -13.75
N GLU A 158 4.48 15.10 -12.88
CA GLU A 158 5.48 16.14 -12.60
C GLU A 158 6.68 15.58 -11.83
N MET A 159 6.42 14.76 -10.81
CA MET A 159 7.46 14.07 -10.04
C MET A 159 8.31 13.18 -10.96
N GLY A 160 7.68 12.37 -11.82
CA GLY A 160 8.40 11.56 -12.80
C GLY A 160 9.22 12.40 -13.80
N ARG A 161 8.76 13.60 -14.18
CA ARG A 161 9.55 14.53 -15.02
C ARG A 161 10.82 14.99 -14.30
N HIS A 162 10.75 15.25 -13.00
CA HIS A 162 11.90 15.64 -12.20
C HIS A 162 12.81 14.45 -11.92
N LEU A 163 12.28 13.30 -11.49
CA LEU A 163 13.07 12.09 -11.20
C LEU A 163 13.85 11.60 -12.42
N ARG A 164 13.25 11.63 -13.62
CA ARG A 164 13.96 11.30 -14.87
C ARG A 164 15.17 12.19 -15.17
N ARG A 165 15.15 13.45 -14.72
CA ARG A 165 16.31 14.35 -14.88
C ARG A 165 17.46 14.00 -13.93
N HIS A 166 17.18 13.25 -12.88
CA HIS A 166 18.14 12.82 -11.87
C HIS A 166 18.51 11.33 -11.98
N ASP A 167 18.03 10.63 -13.00
CA ASP A 167 18.24 9.19 -13.20
C ASP A 167 17.70 8.32 -12.04
N LEU A 168 16.57 8.74 -11.47
CA LEU A 168 15.90 8.09 -10.32
C LEU A 168 14.54 7.49 -10.67
N TYR A 169 14.27 7.19 -11.95
CA TYR A 169 12.97 6.71 -12.41
C TYR A 169 13.07 5.41 -13.20
#